data_AF-A0A840V4A0-F1
#
_entry.id   AF-A0A840V4A0-F1
#
_cell.length_a   1.000
_cell.length_b   1.000
_cell.length_c   1.000
_cell.angle_alpha   90.00
_cell.angle_beta   90.00
_cell.angle_gamma   90.00
#
_symmetry.space_group_name_H-M   'P 1'
#
loop_
_entity.id
_entity.type
_entity.pdbx_description
1 polymer ?
#
loop_
_entity_poly.entity_id
_entity_poly.type
_entity_poly.pdbx_seq_one_letter_code
_entity_poly.pdbx_strand_id
1 'polypeptide(L)' 'MNEIEKIFSKLDPEDAANQTAVALRQLLPLLGEEGRTRFIMNLLGETGQDKISSMVHL' A
#
# COMPACT_ATOMS: atom_id res chain seq x y z
N MET A 1 7.87 -12.95 -8.91
CA MET A 1 6.81 -12.02 -9.34
C MET A 1 5.47 -12.70 -9.17
N ASN A 2 4.63 -12.22 -8.27
CA ASN A 2 3.29 -12.79 -8.09
C ASN A 2 2.39 -12.41 -9.30
N GLU A 3 1.24 -13.06 -9.44
CA GLU A 3 0.34 -12.82 -10.58
C GLU A 3 -0.18 -11.38 -10.67
N ILE A 4 -0.40 -10.71 -9.54
CA ILE A 4 -0.82 -9.30 -9.46
C ILE A 4 0.28 -8.38 -9.99
N GLU A 5 1.54 -8.63 -9.62
CA GLU A 5 2.69 -7.85 -10.11
C GLU A 5 2.86 -8.00 -11.63
N LYS A 6 2.63 -9.20 -12.19
CA LYS A 6 2.65 -9.45 -13.65
C LYS A 6 1.52 -8.73 -14.38
N ILE A 7 0.39 -8.51 -13.73
CA ILE A 7 -0.73 -7.76 -14.30
C ILE A 7 -0.38 -6.28 -14.31
N PHE A 8 0.11 -5.73 -13.20
CA PHE A 8 0.50 -4.33 -13.11
C PHE A 8 1.67 -3.96 -14.03
N SER A 9 2.63 -4.86 -14.26
CA SER A 9 3.76 -4.60 -15.18
C SER A 9 3.34 -4.50 -16.66
N LYS A 10 2.11 -4.90 -17.00
CA LYS A 10 1.56 -4.84 -18.36
C LYS A 10 0.59 -3.67 -18.56
N LEU A 11 0.23 -2.98 -17.48
CA LEU A 11 -0.68 -1.84 -17.49
C LEU A 11 0.13 -0.55 -17.52
N ASP A 12 -0.49 0.50 -18.06
CA ASP A 12 -0.02 1.85 -17.82
C ASP A 12 -0.05 2.14 -16.30
N PRO A 13 0.96 2.84 -15.73
CA PRO A 13 0.98 3.14 -14.31
C PRO A 13 -0.27 3.86 -13.79
N GLU A 14 -0.89 4.72 -14.59
CA GLU A 14 -2.11 5.45 -14.21
C GLU A 14 -3.33 4.50 -14.19
N ASP A 15 -3.41 3.62 -15.18
CA ASP A 15 -4.45 2.58 -15.24
C ASP A 15 -4.33 1.57 -14.10
N ALA A 16 -3.10 1.17 -13.77
CA ALA A 16 -2.80 0.31 -12.63
C ALA A 16 -3.22 0.94 -11.30
N ALA A 17 -2.93 2.23 -11.11
CA ALA A 17 -3.33 2.98 -9.92
C ALA A 17 -4.86 3.09 -9.81
N ASN A 18 -5.54 3.39 -10.92
CA ASN A 18 -7.00 3.48 -10.98
C ASN A 18 -7.69 2.15 -10.64
N GLN A 19 -7.22 1.04 -11.22
CA GLN A 19 -7.75 -0.29 -10.94
C GLN A 19 -7.52 -0.70 -9.47
N THR A 20 -6.34 -0.37 -8.94
CA THR A 20 -6.03 -0.58 -7.52
C THR A 20 -6.97 0.20 -6.62
N ALA A 21 -7.24 1.47 -6.93
CA ALA A 21 -8.16 2.31 -6.16
C ALA A 21 -9.60 1.75 -6.13
N VAL A 22 -10.07 1.18 -7.25
CA VAL A 22 -11.39 0.51 -7.31
C VAL A 22 -11.42 -0.72 -6.40
N ALA A 23 -10.40 -1.58 -6.48
CA ALA A 23 -10.31 -2.76 -5.62
C ALA A 23 -10.24 -2.38 -4.12
N LEU A 24 -9.45 -1.35 -3.77
CA LEU A 24 -9.34 -0.86 -2.41
C LEU A 24 -10.66 -0.29 -1.87
N ARG A 25 -11.45 0.41 -2.69
CA ARG A 25 -12.78 0.90 -2.28
C ARG A 25 -13.73 -0.24 -1.89
N GLN A 26 -13.57 -1.42 -2.47
CA GLN A 26 -14.38 -2.59 -2.14
C GLN A 26 -13.84 -3.34 -0.91
N LEU A 27 -12.51 -3.40 -0.75
CA LEU A 27 -11.85 -4.13 0.33
C LEU A 27 -11.85 -3.36 1.66
N LEU A 28 -11.60 -2.04 1.63
CA LEU A 28 -11.51 -1.19 2.83
C LEU A 28 -12.75 -1.33 3.74
N PRO A 29 -14.00 -1.30 3.24
CA PRO A 29 -15.17 -1.50 4.08
C PRO A 29 -15.19 -2.83 4.84
N LEU A 30 -14.53 -3.87 4.32
CA LEU A 30 -14.52 -5.21 4.91
C LEU A 30 -13.49 -5.40 6.03
N LEU A 31 -12.49 -4.51 6.13
CA LEU A 31 -11.33 -4.69 7.03
C LEU A 31 -11.59 -4.38 8.52
N GLY A 32 -12.81 -4.02 8.91
CA GLY A 32 -13.07 -3.49 10.25
C GLY A 32 -12.30 -2.19 10.53
N GLU A 33 -12.53 -1.58 11.69
CA GLU A 33 -11.93 -0.28 12.01
C GLU A 33 -10.40 -0.35 12.16
N GLU A 34 -9.90 -1.32 12.92
CA GLU A 34 -8.46 -1.52 13.15
C GLU A 34 -7.71 -1.91 11.86
N GLY A 35 -8.32 -2.74 11.00
CA GLY A 35 -7.71 -3.16 9.75
C GLY A 35 -7.60 -2.02 8.73
N ARG A 36 -8.60 -1.14 8.68
CA ARG A 36 -8.54 0.10 7.86
C ARG A 36 -7.41 1.01 8.33
N THR A 37 -7.32 1.28 9.64
CA THR A 37 -6.26 2.14 10.21
C THR A 37 -4.87 1.59 9.91
N ARG A 38 -4.66 0.29 10.11
CA ARG A 38 -3.38 -0.37 9.78
C ARG A 38 -3.07 -0.31 8.29
N PHE A 39 -4.07 -0.53 7.44
CA PHE A 39 -3.90 -0.46 5.98
C PHE A 39 -3.47 0.95 5.54
N ILE A 40 -4.12 2.00 6.04
CA ILE A 40 -3.76 3.39 5.69
C ILE A 40 -2.36 3.74 6.21
N MET A 41 -1.99 3.33 7.42
CA MET A 41 -0.63 3.52 7.96
C MET A 41 0.43 2.84 7.09
N ASN A 42 0.17 1.62 6.63
CA ASN A 42 1.09 0.90 5.75
C ASN A 42 1.16 1.50 4.34
N LEU A 43 0.05 2.03 3.81
CA LEU A 43 -0.03 2.60 2.47
C LEU A 43 0.67 3.97 2.39
N LEU A 44 0.46 4.83 3.38
CA LEU A 44 1.10 6.14 3.46
C LEU A 44 2.57 6.04 3.87
N GLY A 45 2.99 4.85 4.33
CA GLY A 45 4.25 4.62 5.02
C GLY A 45 4.24 5.30 6.39
N GLU A 46 4.96 4.73 7.36
CA GLU A 46 5.41 5.54 8.48
C GLU A 46 6.27 6.66 7.91
N THR A 47 5.72 7.87 7.82
CA THR A 47 6.47 9.12 7.62
C THR A 47 7.42 9.42 8.81
N GLY A 48 7.98 8.40 9.45
CA GLY A 48 8.79 8.45 10.65
C GLY A 48 9.80 7.30 10.83
N GLN A 49 9.81 6.23 10.00
CA GLN A 49 10.77 5.13 10.20
C GLN A 49 12.14 5.33 9.54
N ASP A 50 12.25 6.18 8.51
CA ASP A 50 13.56 6.56 7.96
C ASP A 50 14.43 7.35 8.95
N LYS A 51 13.87 7.85 10.07
CA LYS A 51 14.66 8.53 11.12
C LYS A 51 15.14 7.63 12.25
N ILE A 52 14.56 6.45 12.48
CA ILE A 52 14.97 5.58 13.59
C ILE A 52 16.11 4.63 13.16
N SER A 53 16.17 4.22 11.90
CA SER A 53 17.29 3.39 11.43
C SER A 53 18.62 4.14 11.34
N SER A 54 18.61 5.49 11.30
CA SER A 54 19.83 6.30 11.27
C SER A 54 20.39 6.65 12.65
N MET A 55 19.75 6.24 13.76
CA MET A 55 20.26 6.41 15.14
C MET A 55 20.75 5.11 15.78
N VAL A 56 20.75 3.99 15.03
CA VAL A 56 21.33 2.72 15.47
C VAL A 56 22.10 2.10 14.29
N HIS A 57 23.05 2.85 13.75
CA HIS A 57 24.26 2.32 13.11
C HIS A 57 25.36 3.38 13.26
N LEU A 58 26.20 3.15 14.28
CA LEU A 58 27.52 3.71 14.59
C LEU A 58 27.74 5.22 14.40
#